data_AF-A0A7C3K2W4-F1
#
_entry.id   AF-A0A7C3K2W4-F1
#
_cell.length_a   1.000
_cell.length_b   1.000
_cell.length_c   1.000
_cell.angle_alpha   90.00
_cell.angle_beta   90.00
_cell.angle_gamma   90.00
#
_symmetry.space_group_name_H-M   'P 1'
#
loop_
_entity.id
_entity.type
_entity.pdbx_description
1 polymer ?
#
loop_
_entity_poly.entity_id
_entity_poly.type
_entity_poly.pdbx_seq_one_letter_code
_entity_poly.pdbx_strand_id
1 'polypeptide(L)' 'AKALLDENPKPSEEEIRHGIAGNLCRCTGYLQIIQAIKAASEQK' A
#
# COMPACT_ATOMS: atom_id res chain seq x y z
N ALA A 1 -3.94 4.73 -0.76
CA ALA A 1 -4.00 3.30 -1.14
C ALA A 1 -5.32 2.89 -1.80
N LYS A 2 -6.47 3.52 -1.48
CA LYS A 2 -7.76 3.18 -2.12
C LYS A 2 -7.70 3.12 -3.65
N ALA A 3 -7.15 4.16 -4.30
CA ALA A 3 -7.00 4.19 -5.76
C ALA A 3 -6.24 2.98 -6.30
N LEU A 4 -5.06 2.68 -5.74
CA LEU A 4 -4.29 1.48 -6.10
C LEU A 4 -5.12 0.19 -5.96
N LEU A 5 -5.87 0.01 -4.87
CA LEU A 5 -6.67 -1.20 -4.63
C LEU A 5 -7.96 -1.27 -5.43
N ASP A 6 -8.42 -0.16 -6.00
CA ASP A 6 -9.55 -0.15 -6.92
C ASP A 6 -9.11 -0.53 -8.34
N GLU A 7 -7.88 -0.21 -8.73
CA GLU A 7 -7.28 -0.57 -10.02
C GLU A 7 -6.64 -1.98 -10.00
N ASN A 8 -5.87 -2.30 -8.97
CA ASN A 8 -5.23 -3.59 -8.75
C ASN A 8 -5.59 -4.11 -7.34
N PRO A 9 -6.61 -4.99 -7.23
CA PRO A 9 -7.06 -5.52 -5.94
C PRO A 9 -6.04 -6.41 -5.22
N LYS A 10 -5.02 -6.94 -5.93
CA LYS A 10 -3.99 -7.83 -5.36
C LYS A 10 -2.58 -7.37 -5.77
N PRO A 11 -2.16 -6.17 -5.33
CA PRO A 11 -0.86 -5.64 -5.70
C PRO A 11 0.25 -6.39 -4.94
N SER A 12 1.37 -6.57 -5.61
CA SER A 12 2.63 -6.98 -4.99
C SER A 12 3.14 -5.90 -4.03
N GLU A 13 4.08 -6.26 -3.15
CA GLU A 13 4.69 -5.28 -2.23
C GLU A 13 5.42 -4.16 -2.99
N GLU A 14 6.06 -4.48 -4.11
CA GLU A 14 6.74 -3.51 -4.96
C GLU A 14 5.76 -2.51 -5.57
N GLU A 15 4.60 -2.96 -6.06
CA GLU A 15 3.54 -2.09 -6.55
C GLU A 15 2.96 -1.22 -5.45
N ILE A 16 2.80 -1.75 -4.23
CA ILE A 16 2.37 -0.95 -3.07
C ILE A 16 3.38 0.17 -2.78
N ARG A 17 4.68 -0.14 -2.77
CA ARG A 17 5.75 0.85 -2.52
C ARG A 17 5.74 1.95 -3.56
N HIS A 18 5.66 1.60 -4.84
CA HIS A 18 5.55 2.58 -5.93
C HIS A 18 4.26 3.41 -5.82
N GLY A 19 3.12 2.76 -5.55
CA GLY A 19 1.82 3.41 -5.44
C GLY A 19 1.69 4.37 -4.25
N ILE A 20 2.56 4.26 -3.24
CA ILE A 20 2.61 5.20 -2.11
C ILE A 20 3.82 6.14 -2.13
N ALA A 21 4.72 6.05 -3.12
CA ALA A 21 5.98 6.81 -3.15
C ALA A 21 5.79 8.34 -3.07
N GLY A 22 4.65 8.86 -3.53
CA GLY A 22 4.30 10.29 -3.42
C GLY A 22 3.74 10.72 -2.05
N ASN A 23 3.58 9.82 -1.09
CA ASN A 23 2.99 10.10 0.23
C ASN A 23 4.09 10.07 1.30
N LEU A 24 4.62 11.23 1.66
CA LEU A 24 5.70 11.31 2.65
C LEU A 24 5.22 10.95 4.06
N CYS A 25 5.94 10.05 4.72
CA CYS A 25 5.73 9.71 6.12
C CYS A 25 7.04 9.88 6.91
N ARG A 26 6.97 10.55 8.07
CA ARG A 26 8.13 10.81 8.92
C ARG A 26 8.27 9.89 10.13
N CYS A 27 7.20 9.21 10.52
CA CYS A 27 7.15 8.49 11.80
C CYS A 27 7.39 6.98 11.65
N THR A 28 6.67 6.32 10.73
CA THR A 28 6.57 4.84 10.71
C THR A 28 7.60 4.16 9.81
N GLY A 29 8.30 4.90 8.95
CA GLY A 29 9.24 4.33 7.98
C GLY A 29 8.57 3.42 6.93
N TYR A 30 7.27 3.62 6.66
CA TYR A 30 6.45 2.92 5.65
C TYR A 30 6.12 1.45 5.90
N LEU A 31 6.87 0.72 6.73
CA LEU A 31 6.66 -0.72 6.92
C LEU A 31 5.23 -1.07 7.34
N GLN A 32 4.70 -0.41 8.37
CA GLN A 32 3.34 -0.66 8.86
C GLN A 32 2.26 -0.25 7.84
N ILE A 33 2.52 0.78 7.03
CA ILE A 33 1.60 1.22 5.98
C ILE A 33 1.50 0.14 4.89
N ILE A 34 2.65 -0.38 4.45
CA ILE A 34 2.72 -1.45 3.44
C ILE A 34 1.98 -2.70 3.93
N GLN A 35 2.22 -3.12 5.19
CA GLN A 35 1.53 -4.26 5.79
C GLN A 35 0.01 -4.05 5.86
N ALA A 36 -0.45 -2.86 6.25
CA ALA A 36 -1.86 -2.53 6.32
C ALA A 36 -2.53 -2.58 4.93
N ILE A 37 -1.85 -2.08 3.89
CA ILE A 37 -2.37 -2.13 2.51
C ILE A 37 -2.46 -3.58 2.03
N LYS A 38 -1.45 -4.41 2.31
CA LYS A 38 -1.46 -5.83 1.95
C LYS A 38 -2.58 -6.58 2.66
N ALA A 39 -2.73 -6.37 3.97
CA ALA A 39 -3.84 -6.97 4.73
C ALA A 39 -5.22 -6.51 4.23
N ALA A 40 -5.35 -5.26 3.77
CA ALA A 40 -6.59 -4.77 3.17
C ALA A 40 -6.86 -5.38 1.80
N SER A 41 -5.82 -5.69 1.02
CA SER A 41 -5.95 -6.37 -0.29
C SER A 41 -6.42 -7.82 -0.16
N GLU A 42 -6.19 -8.46 0.99
CA GLU A 42 -6.64 -9.83 1.29
C GLU A 42 -8.08 -9.88 1.81
N GLN A 43 -8.64 -8.73 2.25
CA GLN A 43 -10.01 -8.61 2.76
C GLN A 43 -11.03 -8.19 1.69
N LYS A 44 -10.57 -7.90 0.47
CA LYS A 44 -11.40 -7.59 -0.71
C LYS A 44 -11.69 -8.85 -1.52
#